data_AF-A0A426Z3Q3-F1
#
_entry.id   AF-A0A426Z3Q3-F1
#
_cell.length_a   1.000
_cell.length_b   1.000
_cell.length_c   1.000
_cell.angle_alpha   90.00
_cell.angle_beta   90.00
_cell.angle_gamma   90.00
#
_symmetry.space_group_name_H-M   'P 1'
#
loop_
_entity.id
_entity.type
_entity.pdbx_description
1 polymer ?
#
loop_
_entity_poly.entity_id
_entity_poly.type
_entity_poly.pdbx_seq_one_letter_code
_entity_poly.pdbx_strand_id
1 'polypeptide(L)'
;MLPTWQNSAIDAMATDHPFFTLAATNNLSDDRPSVRIKEAISFPDQVLIFLQFPSSLPRSDLSCLYYPPSNPTTTISSSSSSSPVPQFHLPATIPSPPPFFVRCPLAPRGFFVSLSPDLPLFQPRPWDHLVYAAILDPHDNSSIVFAKGFNLRPARLADPSRYECVYGWNLAKPNYFMTSPVLTAAQEIIRCPTPHSILLRLRLRSHPVLYPPSVSVKTKGRGAVTLPSVAHLEALPPSRRQGRHTMCVCTMVRNQARFLPEWIIYHSRLGVERWFIYDNDSDDDTEKVLESMDMSSIYNVTRQLWPWVKTQETGFAHCALRARGHCEWVGFIDVDEFLYLPTNVTLHDVLRNYSSKPRIGELRIACHSFGPSGRRTVPSEGVMAGYTCRLSSPERHKSIVRPEVLNPSLINVVHHFHLKDGMRYVNMEKELLVINHYKYQVWQVFKEKFYRRVATYVVDWQIEENVGSKDRAPGLGTKAVEPSDWPRRFCEVHDTGLKDWVSVAFVDPHTGLLPWHKEEEFDLIHHFDA
;
A
#
# COMPACT_ATOMS: atom_id res chain seq x y z
N MET A 1 -35.79 -13.75 -5.84
CA MET A 1 -36.28 -12.78 -4.83
C MET A 1 -35.52 -13.05 -3.55
N LEU A 2 -34.47 -12.28 -3.31
CA LEU A 2 -33.64 -12.30 -2.10
C LEU A 2 -33.75 -10.88 -1.51
N PRO A 3 -34.06 -10.71 -0.22
CA PRO A 3 -34.41 -9.40 0.31
C PRO A 3 -33.17 -8.54 0.51
N THR A 4 -33.26 -7.35 -0.05
CA THR A 4 -32.43 -6.17 0.16
C THR A 4 -32.42 -5.77 1.63
N TRP A 5 -31.27 -5.82 2.28
CA TRP A 5 -31.11 -5.27 3.64
C TRP A 5 -30.82 -3.78 3.55
N GLN A 6 -31.70 -3.00 4.17
CA GLN A 6 -31.63 -1.55 4.34
C GLN A 6 -30.43 -1.18 5.21
N ASN A 7 -29.62 -0.23 4.72
CA ASN A 7 -28.66 0.51 5.52
C ASN A 7 -29.42 1.35 6.55
N SER A 8 -29.18 1.07 7.83
CA SER A 8 -29.50 1.99 8.92
C SER A 8 -28.24 2.76 9.26
N ALA A 9 -28.30 4.09 9.10
CA ALA A 9 -27.44 5.00 9.83
C ALA A 9 -27.58 4.69 11.32
N ILE A 10 -26.46 4.43 12.02
CA ILE A 10 -26.47 4.26 13.47
C ILE A 10 -25.32 5.05 14.07
N ASP A 11 -25.73 5.97 14.95
CA ASP A 11 -24.93 6.75 15.87
C ASP A 11 -23.93 5.89 16.66
N ALA A 12 -22.70 6.38 16.76
CA ALA A 12 -21.69 5.83 17.64
C ALA A 12 -22.07 6.11 19.10
N MET A 13 -22.67 5.15 19.78
CA MET A 13 -22.69 5.09 21.24
C MET A 13 -21.56 4.19 21.73
N ALA A 14 -20.62 4.78 22.47
CA ALA A 14 -19.57 4.07 23.17
C ALA A 14 -20.19 3.18 24.26
N THR A 15 -20.01 1.87 24.15
CA THR A 15 -20.27 0.94 25.25
C THR A 15 -18.93 0.45 25.80
N ASP A 16 -18.63 0.88 27.02
CA ASP A 16 -17.53 0.36 27.84
C ASP A 16 -17.80 -1.13 28.13
N HIS A 17 -16.96 -2.01 27.58
CA HIS A 17 -16.87 -3.41 28.02
C HIS A 17 -15.56 -3.63 28.78
N PRO A 18 -15.60 -4.08 30.05
CA PRO A 18 -14.40 -4.34 30.82
C PRO A 18 -13.64 -5.56 30.29
N PHE A 19 -12.31 -5.44 30.29
CA PHE A 19 -11.34 -6.40 29.77
C PHE A 19 -11.32 -7.71 30.56
N PHE A 20 -11.50 -8.84 29.87
CA PHE A 20 -11.05 -10.15 30.35
C PHE A 20 -10.02 -10.73 29.38
N THR A 21 -8.75 -10.66 29.79
CA THR A 21 -7.67 -11.46 29.19
C THR A 21 -7.54 -12.70 30.06
N LEU A 22 -7.96 -13.87 29.58
CA LEU A 22 -7.69 -15.13 30.27
C LEU A 22 -6.19 -15.43 30.15
N ALA A 23 -5.44 -15.08 31.19
CA ALA A 23 -4.04 -15.46 31.35
C ALA A 23 -3.97 -16.94 31.75
N ALA A 24 -3.60 -17.82 30.81
CA ALA A 24 -3.16 -19.16 31.14
C ALA A 24 -1.76 -19.07 31.80
N THR A 25 -1.63 -19.66 32.99
CA THR A 25 -0.41 -19.74 33.78
C THR A 25 0.63 -20.63 33.09
N ASN A 26 1.82 -20.06 32.81
CA ASN A 26 2.98 -20.80 32.32
C ASN A 26 3.57 -21.71 33.41
N ASN A 27 3.78 -22.99 33.09
CA ASN A 27 4.88 -23.76 33.69
C ASN A 27 6.10 -23.64 32.77
N LEU A 28 7.24 -23.31 33.37
CA LEU A 28 8.54 -23.18 32.71
C LEU A 28 9.08 -24.57 32.32
N SER A 29 9.17 -24.84 31.01
CA SER A 29 10.27 -25.61 30.38
C SER A 29 9.91 -25.96 28.92
N ASP A 30 10.31 -25.13 27.95
CA ASP A 30 10.80 -25.58 26.63
C ASP A 30 11.38 -24.37 25.85
N ASP A 31 12.68 -24.38 25.58
CA ASP A 31 13.44 -23.25 25.00
C ASP A 31 13.57 -23.39 23.47
N ARG A 32 12.43 -23.50 22.80
CA ARG A 32 12.30 -23.29 21.35
C ARG A 32 11.30 -22.15 21.11
N PRO A 33 11.53 -21.22 20.16
CA PRO A 33 10.56 -20.19 19.84
C PRO A 33 9.30 -20.84 19.22
N SER A 34 8.33 -21.16 20.07
CA SER A 34 7.00 -21.57 19.64
C SER A 34 6.29 -20.38 18.99
N VAL A 35 5.67 -20.66 17.86
CA VAL A 35 4.88 -19.71 17.08
C VAL A 35 3.75 -19.20 17.98
N ARG A 36 3.55 -17.88 18.03
CA ARG A 36 2.42 -17.30 18.77
C ARG A 36 1.66 -16.32 17.91
N ILE A 37 0.34 -16.38 17.96
CA ILE A 37 -0.49 -15.31 17.40
C ILE A 37 -0.32 -14.08 18.31
N LYS A 38 0.08 -12.96 17.70
CA LYS A 38 0.21 -11.67 18.36
C LYS A 38 -1.11 -10.91 18.34
N GLU A 39 -1.73 -10.84 17.17
CA GLU A 39 -2.95 -10.07 16.94
C GLU A 39 -3.69 -10.62 15.72
N ALA A 40 -5.01 -10.48 15.67
CA ALA A 40 -5.82 -10.77 14.49
C ALA A 40 -6.57 -9.50 14.09
N ILE A 41 -6.43 -9.06 12.84
CA ILE A 41 -7.07 -7.85 12.31
C ILE A 41 -8.06 -8.25 11.23
N SER A 42 -9.34 -7.93 11.43
CA SER A 42 -10.40 -8.11 10.45
C SER A 42 -10.39 -6.96 9.45
N PHE A 43 -10.31 -7.32 8.18
CA PHE A 43 -10.44 -6.48 6.99
C PHE A 43 -11.83 -6.70 6.37
N PRO A 44 -12.27 -5.87 5.41
CA PRO A 44 -13.58 -6.03 4.78
C PRO A 44 -13.80 -7.37 4.07
N ASP A 45 -12.73 -8.01 3.59
CA ASP A 45 -12.75 -9.23 2.77
C ASP A 45 -11.95 -10.39 3.35
N GLN A 46 -11.19 -10.18 4.44
CA GLN A 46 -10.31 -11.19 5.03
C GLN A 46 -9.96 -10.89 6.50
N VAL A 47 -9.19 -11.78 7.12
CA VAL A 47 -8.55 -11.58 8.44
C VAL A 47 -7.05 -11.77 8.29
N LEU A 48 -6.26 -10.81 8.79
CA LEU A 48 -4.81 -10.92 8.88
C LEU A 48 -4.41 -11.34 10.29
N ILE A 49 -3.75 -12.48 10.41
CA ILE A 49 -3.27 -13.01 11.70
C ILE A 49 -1.77 -12.74 11.80
N PHE A 50 -1.39 -11.83 12.69
CA PHE A 50 0.01 -11.48 12.93
C PHE A 50 0.66 -12.47 13.88
N LEU A 51 1.87 -12.91 13.53
CA LEU A 51 2.62 -13.95 14.20
C LEU A 51 3.90 -13.41 14.82
N GLN A 52 4.18 -13.87 16.04
CA GLN A 52 5.48 -13.77 16.68
C GLN A 52 6.27 -15.04 16.30
N PHE A 53 7.40 -14.90 15.61
CA PHE A 53 8.27 -15.99 15.13
C PHE A 53 7.73 -16.81 13.95
N PRO A 54 7.49 -16.20 12.77
CA PRO A 54 6.98 -16.95 11.62
C PRO A 54 7.98 -17.99 11.07
N SER A 55 9.27 -17.84 11.35
CA SER A 55 10.34 -18.71 10.83
C SER A 55 10.31 -20.15 11.34
N SER A 56 9.53 -20.46 12.38
CA SER A 56 9.38 -21.81 12.93
C SER A 56 8.11 -22.54 12.44
N LEU A 57 7.26 -21.92 11.61
CA LEU A 57 6.08 -22.59 11.03
C LEU A 57 6.46 -23.44 9.81
N PRO A 58 6.00 -24.71 9.75
CA PRO A 58 5.88 -25.43 8.50
C PRO A 58 4.99 -24.63 7.54
N ARG A 59 5.48 -24.37 6.33
CA ARG A 59 4.79 -23.53 5.34
C ARG A 59 3.65 -24.26 4.64
N SER A 60 3.70 -25.58 4.58
CA SER A 60 2.62 -26.43 4.13
C SER A 60 1.63 -26.66 5.28
N ASP A 61 0.33 -26.59 4.97
CA ASP A 61 -0.79 -27.06 5.81
C ASP A 61 -1.32 -26.13 6.92
N LEU A 62 -1.02 -24.82 6.88
CA LEU A 62 -1.71 -23.87 7.77
C LEU A 62 -3.18 -23.70 7.37
N SER A 63 -4.05 -23.87 8.34
CA SER A 63 -5.50 -23.67 8.21
C SER A 63 -5.99 -22.68 9.25
N CYS A 64 -6.87 -21.78 8.82
CA CYS A 64 -7.58 -20.85 9.67
C CYS A 64 -8.78 -21.56 10.29
N LEU A 65 -8.79 -21.60 11.62
CA LEU A 65 -9.81 -22.28 12.42
C LEU A 65 -10.76 -21.24 12.98
N TYR A 66 -12.06 -21.39 12.72
CA TYR A 66 -13.07 -20.43 13.15
C TYR A 66 -14.05 -21.04 14.12
N TYR A 67 -14.27 -20.35 15.24
CA TYR A 67 -15.10 -20.80 16.34
C TYR A 67 -16.27 -19.82 16.53
N PRO A 68 -17.50 -20.32 16.69
CA PRO A 68 -18.66 -19.46 16.90
C PRO A 68 -18.50 -18.66 18.20
N PRO A 69 -19.16 -17.49 18.31
CA PRO A 69 -19.20 -16.76 19.56
C PRO A 69 -19.82 -17.64 20.66
N SER A 70 -19.13 -17.79 21.79
CA SER A 70 -19.70 -18.50 22.95
C SER A 70 -20.88 -17.71 23.51
N ASN A 71 -22.01 -18.38 23.78
CA ASN A 71 -23.12 -17.76 24.51
C ASN A 71 -22.63 -17.32 25.90
N PRO A 72 -22.97 -16.10 26.37
CA PRO A 72 -22.48 -15.56 27.64
C PRO A 72 -22.94 -16.33 28.89
N THR A 73 -23.73 -17.40 28.75
CA THR A 73 -24.21 -18.27 29.85
C THR A 73 -23.40 -19.55 30.06
N THR A 74 -22.33 -19.79 29.31
CA THR A 74 -21.42 -20.92 29.60
C THR A 74 -20.11 -20.41 30.17
N THR A 75 -20.12 -20.19 31.48
CA THR A 75 -18.91 -20.27 32.28
C THR A 75 -18.19 -21.57 31.93
N ILE A 76 -16.96 -21.47 31.42
CA ILE A 76 -16.04 -22.60 31.30
C ILE A 76 -15.68 -23.01 32.73
N SER A 77 -16.58 -23.73 33.38
CA SER A 77 -16.28 -24.53 34.56
C SER A 77 -15.41 -25.69 34.08
N SER A 78 -14.28 -25.87 34.73
CA SER A 78 -13.21 -26.83 34.45
C SER A 78 -13.61 -28.30 34.60
N SER A 79 -14.79 -28.71 34.13
CA SER A 79 -15.33 -30.06 34.32
C SER A 79 -16.15 -30.62 33.15
N SER A 80 -16.14 -30.01 31.96
CA SER A 80 -16.70 -30.63 30.74
C SER A 80 -15.62 -30.79 29.66
N SER A 81 -15.35 -32.04 29.29
CA SER A 81 -14.24 -32.55 28.50
C SER A 81 -14.32 -32.33 26.98
N SER A 82 -15.09 -31.36 26.49
CA SER A 82 -15.11 -31.04 25.06
C SER A 82 -14.29 -29.78 24.81
N SER A 83 -13.07 -29.93 24.27
CA SER A 83 -12.36 -28.81 23.65
C SER A 83 -13.29 -28.14 22.62
N PRO A 84 -13.30 -26.79 22.51
CA PRO A 84 -14.10 -26.11 21.50
C PRO A 84 -13.73 -26.68 20.12
N VAL A 85 -14.74 -27.02 19.32
CA VAL A 85 -14.55 -27.56 17.97
C VAL A 85 -14.70 -26.41 16.97
N PRO A 86 -13.74 -26.18 16.07
CA PRO A 86 -13.88 -25.18 15.02
C PRO A 86 -15.06 -25.53 14.10
N GLN A 87 -15.88 -24.54 13.77
CA GLN A 87 -16.98 -24.68 12.84
C GLN A 87 -16.52 -24.59 11.38
N PHE A 88 -15.48 -23.80 11.10
CA PHE A 88 -14.90 -23.70 9.76
C PHE A 88 -13.40 -23.93 9.80
N HIS A 89 -12.92 -24.62 8.77
CA HIS A 89 -11.53 -24.83 8.44
C HIS A 89 -11.31 -24.26 7.05
N LEU A 90 -10.64 -23.11 6.98
CA LEU A 90 -10.40 -22.43 5.71
C LEU A 90 -8.90 -22.39 5.42
N PRO A 91 -8.48 -22.54 4.15
CA PRO A 91 -7.07 -22.52 3.80
C PRO A 91 -6.47 -21.15 4.13
N ALA A 92 -5.29 -21.17 4.73
CA ALA A 92 -4.53 -19.97 5.03
C ALA A 92 -3.57 -19.64 3.87
N THR A 93 -3.33 -18.36 3.58
CA THR A 93 -2.34 -17.94 2.59
C THR A 93 -1.23 -17.15 3.27
N ILE A 94 0.02 -17.51 2.97
CA ILE A 94 1.21 -16.83 3.49
C ILE A 94 1.80 -15.98 2.35
N PRO A 95 1.87 -14.64 2.48
CA PRO A 95 2.56 -13.83 1.48
C PRO A 95 4.07 -14.14 1.52
N SER A 96 4.77 -14.01 0.39
CA SER A 96 6.22 -14.10 0.34
C SER A 96 6.84 -12.71 0.09
N PRO A 97 8.13 -12.46 0.43
CA PRO A 97 8.89 -13.17 1.46
C PRO A 97 8.21 -12.96 2.82
N PRO A 98 8.31 -13.93 3.75
CA PRO A 98 7.32 -14.13 4.80
C PRO A 98 7.12 -12.85 5.62
N PRO A 99 5.94 -12.20 5.55
CA PRO A 99 5.62 -11.16 6.49
C PRO A 99 5.34 -11.80 7.84
N PHE A 100 5.28 -10.97 8.87
CA PHE A 100 4.84 -11.38 10.20
C PHE A 100 3.33 -11.67 10.26
N PHE A 101 2.67 -12.06 9.16
CA PHE A 101 1.23 -12.35 9.14
C PHE A 101 0.79 -13.42 8.13
N VAL A 102 -0.37 -14.02 8.40
CA VAL A 102 -1.07 -15.01 7.59
C VAL A 102 -2.43 -14.43 7.18
N ARG A 103 -2.87 -14.71 5.95
CA ARG A 103 -4.20 -14.33 5.44
C ARG A 103 -5.19 -15.46 5.65
N CYS A 104 -6.36 -15.11 6.18
CA CYS A 104 -7.48 -16.01 6.37
C CYS A 104 -8.73 -15.45 5.68
N PRO A 105 -9.50 -16.28 4.96
CA PRO A 105 -10.79 -15.83 4.40
C PRO A 105 -11.75 -15.38 5.49
N LEU A 106 -12.56 -14.35 5.23
CA LEU A 106 -13.45 -13.78 6.25
C LEU A 106 -14.52 -14.78 6.72
N ALA A 107 -14.65 -14.97 8.02
CA ALA A 107 -15.74 -15.72 8.64
C ALA A 107 -16.93 -14.81 9.00
N PRO A 108 -18.12 -15.36 9.33
CA PRO A 108 -19.23 -14.56 9.82
C PRO A 108 -18.85 -13.71 11.04
N ARG A 109 -19.55 -12.58 11.23
CA ARG A 109 -19.24 -11.64 12.32
C ARG A 109 -19.36 -12.32 13.69
N GLY A 110 -18.43 -11.98 14.59
CA GLY A 110 -18.40 -12.48 15.96
C GLY A 110 -17.64 -13.79 16.16
N PHE A 111 -17.15 -14.42 15.09
CA PHE A 111 -16.32 -15.62 15.21
C PHE A 111 -14.94 -15.30 15.78
N PHE A 112 -14.44 -16.21 16.62
CA PHE A 112 -13.04 -16.24 17.03
C PHE A 112 -12.23 -16.98 15.98
N VAL A 113 -10.96 -16.59 15.83
CA VAL A 113 -10.03 -17.19 14.88
C VAL A 113 -8.81 -17.77 15.59
N SER A 114 -8.33 -18.90 15.09
CA SER A 114 -7.04 -19.50 15.43
C SER A 114 -6.36 -20.03 14.16
N LEU A 115 -5.12 -20.50 14.29
CA LEU A 115 -4.35 -21.17 13.26
C LEU A 115 -3.98 -22.57 13.71
N SER A 116 -4.08 -23.53 12.79
CA SER A 116 -3.52 -24.87 12.98
C SER A 116 -1.98 -24.81 13.03
N PRO A 117 -1.31 -25.56 13.93
CA PRO A 117 -1.90 -26.42 14.96
C PRO A 117 -2.35 -25.62 16.18
N ASP A 118 -3.66 -25.65 16.47
CA ASP A 118 -4.41 -25.10 17.61
C ASP A 118 -3.71 -24.04 18.48
N LEU A 119 -3.34 -22.91 17.86
CA LEU A 119 -2.88 -21.73 18.58
C LEU A 119 -4.04 -21.09 19.38
N PRO A 120 -3.77 -20.17 20.33
CA PRO A 120 -4.84 -19.58 21.13
C PRO A 120 -5.90 -18.87 20.27
N LEU A 121 -7.13 -18.82 20.76
CA LEU A 121 -8.26 -18.14 20.12
C LEU A 121 -8.10 -16.61 20.23
N PHE A 122 -8.34 -15.91 19.13
CA PHE A 122 -8.36 -14.45 19.07
C PHE A 122 -9.68 -13.94 18.55
N GLN A 123 -10.17 -12.85 19.12
CA GLN A 123 -11.24 -12.06 18.52
C GLN A 123 -10.61 -11.06 17.55
N PRO A 124 -10.89 -11.14 16.23
CA PRO A 124 -10.35 -10.19 15.28
C PRO A 124 -10.75 -8.75 15.60
N ARG A 125 -9.78 -7.84 15.64
CA ARG A 125 -10.02 -6.40 15.82
C ARG A 125 -10.31 -5.73 14.49
N PRO A 126 -11.12 -4.67 14.46
CA PRO A 126 -11.37 -3.93 13.23
C PRO A 126 -10.10 -3.18 12.78
N TRP A 127 -9.89 -3.13 11.46
CA TRP A 127 -8.73 -2.48 10.83
C TRP A 127 -8.72 -0.95 10.95
N ASP A 128 -9.85 -0.32 11.26
CA ASP A 128 -10.07 1.13 11.23
C ASP A 128 -9.71 1.86 12.54
N HIS A 129 -9.25 1.14 13.56
CA HIS A 129 -8.80 1.69 14.83
C HIS A 129 -7.52 1.00 15.31
N LEU A 130 -6.40 1.29 14.63
CA LEU A 130 -5.15 0.52 14.76
C LEU A 130 -3.94 1.38 14.41
N VAL A 131 -2.84 1.20 15.15
CA VAL A 131 -1.50 1.61 14.72
C VAL A 131 -0.86 0.47 13.93
N TYR A 132 -0.63 0.69 12.65
CA TYR A 132 -0.36 -0.39 11.69
C TYR A 132 1.08 -0.42 11.15
N ALA A 133 1.76 0.72 11.10
CA ALA A 133 3.16 0.79 10.72
C ALA A 133 3.89 1.90 11.49
N ALA A 134 5.22 1.76 11.64
CA ALA A 134 6.06 2.82 12.19
C ALA A 134 7.46 2.74 11.59
N ILE A 135 8.05 3.90 11.30
CA ILE A 135 9.38 4.02 10.68
C ILE A 135 10.20 5.08 11.41
N LEU A 136 11.48 4.80 11.62
CA LEU A 136 12.45 5.74 12.16
C LEU A 136 13.01 6.60 11.03
N ASP A 137 12.86 7.92 11.14
CA ASP A 137 13.56 8.87 10.28
C ASP A 137 14.95 9.18 10.87
N PRO A 138 16.03 8.71 10.24
CA PRO A 138 17.39 8.90 10.78
C PRO A 138 17.87 10.35 10.71
N HIS A 139 17.20 11.21 9.93
CA HIS A 139 17.62 12.60 9.74
C HIS A 139 17.43 13.44 11.02
N ASP A 140 16.34 13.23 11.74
CA ASP A 140 16.02 13.94 12.99
C ASP A 140 15.78 13.01 14.18
N ASN A 141 16.02 11.71 14.01
CA ASN A 141 15.78 10.67 15.01
C ASN A 141 14.34 10.66 15.54
N SER A 142 13.37 10.93 14.67
CA SER A 142 11.95 10.85 14.99
C SER A 142 11.32 9.56 14.49
N SER A 143 10.28 9.10 15.18
CA SER A 143 9.41 8.02 14.69
C SER A 143 8.24 8.63 13.94
N ILE A 144 7.94 8.08 12.77
CA ILE A 144 6.74 8.38 12.01
C ILE A 144 5.84 7.16 12.17
N VAL A 145 4.69 7.38 12.77
CA VAL A 145 3.73 6.36 13.19
C VAL A 145 2.47 6.51 12.35
N PHE A 146 2.05 5.42 11.73
CA PHE A 146 0.89 5.37 10.87
C PHE A 146 -0.30 4.74 11.61
N ALA A 147 -1.39 5.49 11.75
CA ALA A 147 -2.50 5.13 12.64
C ALA A 147 -3.88 5.52 12.09
N LYS A 148 -4.83 4.58 12.19
CA LYS A 148 -6.27 4.79 11.93
C LYS A 148 -7.05 4.99 13.22
N GLY A 149 -8.23 5.60 13.11
CA GLY A 149 -9.19 5.72 14.21
C GLY A 149 -9.26 7.10 14.88
N PHE A 150 -8.45 8.07 14.44
CA PHE A 150 -8.50 9.45 14.96
C PHE A 150 -9.42 10.38 14.15
N ASN A 151 -9.86 9.97 12.96
CA ASN A 151 -10.72 10.75 12.06
C ASN A 151 -10.23 12.20 11.87
N LEU A 152 -8.91 12.36 11.70
CA LEU A 152 -8.31 13.68 11.47
C LEU A 152 -8.80 14.27 10.14
N ARG A 153 -8.83 15.61 10.06
CA ARG A 153 -9.25 16.29 8.83
C ARG A 153 -8.25 16.02 7.68
N PRO A 154 -8.73 15.68 6.48
CA PRO A 154 -7.86 15.51 5.31
C PRO A 154 -7.03 16.75 5.02
N ALA A 155 -5.77 16.54 4.61
CA ALA A 155 -4.82 17.59 4.22
C ALA A 155 -4.61 18.74 5.23
N ARG A 156 -4.87 18.51 6.53
CA ARG A 156 -4.71 19.52 7.58
C ARG A 156 -4.00 18.96 8.80
N LEU A 157 -3.27 19.84 9.49
CA LEU A 157 -2.68 19.55 10.78
C LEU A 157 -3.78 19.44 11.85
N ALA A 158 -3.63 18.46 12.73
CA ALA A 158 -4.34 18.37 13.99
C ALA A 158 -3.51 19.00 15.12
N ASP A 159 -4.15 19.23 16.28
CA ASP A 159 -3.46 19.67 17.48
C ASP A 159 -2.62 18.51 18.08
N PRO A 160 -1.28 18.59 18.03
CA PRO A 160 -0.41 17.50 18.49
C PRO A 160 -0.46 17.33 20.02
N SER A 161 -0.86 18.34 20.78
CA SER A 161 -0.91 18.28 22.25
C SER A 161 -1.91 17.25 22.77
N ARG A 162 -2.85 16.82 21.92
CA ARG A 162 -3.88 15.81 22.22
C ARG A 162 -3.38 14.37 22.15
N TYR A 163 -2.12 14.15 21.81
CA TYR A 163 -1.58 12.81 21.53
C TYR A 163 -0.21 12.59 22.19
N GLU A 164 0.14 11.34 22.44
CA GLU A 164 1.48 10.88 22.81
C GLU A 164 1.82 9.57 22.11
N CYS A 165 3.06 9.43 21.63
CA CYS A 165 3.56 8.14 21.18
C CYS A 165 3.96 7.29 22.38
N VAL A 166 3.67 6.00 22.33
CA VAL A 166 3.98 5.01 23.35
C VAL A 166 4.88 3.94 22.75
N TYR A 167 6.00 3.65 23.41
CA TYR A 167 7.02 2.71 22.92
C TYR A 167 7.23 1.60 23.93
N GLY A 168 7.24 0.35 23.48
CA GLY A 168 7.54 -0.78 24.36
C GLY A 168 7.69 -2.10 23.62
N TRP A 169 8.38 -3.06 24.26
CA TRP A 169 8.45 -4.44 23.75
C TRP A 169 7.21 -5.26 24.09
N ASN A 170 6.44 -4.81 25.08
CA ASN A 170 5.14 -5.36 25.42
C ASN A 170 4.22 -4.21 25.87
N LEU A 171 3.33 -3.77 24.99
CA LEU A 171 2.39 -2.67 25.25
C LEU A 171 1.25 -3.07 26.20
N ALA A 172 1.06 -4.36 26.48
CA ALA A 172 0.07 -4.84 27.45
C ALA A 172 0.53 -4.69 28.91
N LYS A 173 1.81 -4.37 29.15
CA LYS A 173 2.38 -4.16 30.50
C LYS A 173 2.77 -2.70 30.71
N PRO A 174 1.92 -1.88 31.38
CA PRO A 174 2.10 -0.43 31.42
C PRO A 174 3.42 0.05 32.03
N ASN A 175 3.96 -0.68 33.01
CA ASN A 175 5.17 -0.30 33.75
C ASN A 175 6.46 -0.34 32.91
N TYR A 176 6.40 -0.79 31.65
CA TYR A 176 7.58 -1.02 30.80
C TYR A 176 7.55 -0.25 29.48
N PHE A 177 6.57 0.65 29.29
CA PHE A 177 6.56 1.52 28.12
C PHE A 177 7.10 2.91 28.44
N MET A 178 7.54 3.60 27.39
CA MET A 178 7.98 4.99 27.45
C MET A 178 7.07 5.82 26.58
N THR A 179 6.85 7.07 26.96
CA THR A 179 6.05 8.01 26.18
C THR A 179 6.91 9.10 25.56
N SER A 180 6.43 9.66 24.46
CA SER A 180 7.06 10.78 23.76
C SER A 180 5.99 11.76 23.27
N PRO A 181 6.20 13.09 23.37
CA PRO A 181 5.26 14.06 22.85
C PRO A 181 5.13 13.97 21.31
N VAL A 182 3.95 14.27 20.78
CA VAL A 182 3.77 14.38 19.33
C VAL A 182 4.27 15.74 18.85
N LEU A 183 5.04 15.75 17.75
CA LEU A 183 5.50 16.95 17.04
C LEU A 183 4.47 17.42 16.02
N THR A 184 3.98 16.48 15.21
CA THR A 184 2.97 16.74 14.17
C THR A 184 2.00 15.57 14.09
N ALA A 185 0.72 15.87 13.91
CA ALA A 185 -0.31 14.88 13.58
C ALA A 185 -1.13 15.39 12.40
N ALA A 186 -1.26 14.58 11.35
CA ALA A 186 -2.09 14.92 10.18
C ALA A 186 -2.52 13.65 9.46
N GLN A 187 -3.76 13.60 8.96
CA GLN A 187 -4.31 12.41 8.30
C GLN A 187 -4.16 11.16 9.19
N GLU A 188 -3.31 10.22 8.77
CA GLU A 188 -2.98 9.01 9.53
C GLU A 188 -1.49 8.99 9.92
N ILE A 189 -0.81 10.14 9.90
CA ILE A 189 0.63 10.29 10.11
C ILE A 189 0.89 11.06 11.41
N ILE A 190 1.64 10.45 12.31
CA ILE A 190 1.99 11.03 13.62
C ILE A 190 3.51 10.98 13.77
N ARG A 191 4.14 12.13 14.01
CA ARG A 191 5.59 12.26 14.19
C ARG A 191 5.90 12.52 15.65
N CYS A 192 6.83 11.77 16.23
CA CYS A 192 7.29 11.90 17.61
C CYS A 192 8.81 11.85 17.67
N PRO A 193 9.48 12.58 18.57
CA PRO A 193 10.91 12.36 18.78
C PRO A 193 11.10 10.94 19.34
N THR A 194 12.02 10.16 18.78
CA THR A 194 12.23 8.79 19.27
C THR A 194 13.00 8.86 20.59
N PRO A 195 12.52 8.20 21.67
CA PRO A 195 13.23 8.19 22.94
C PRO A 195 14.69 7.72 22.81
N HIS A 196 15.61 8.37 23.52
CA HIS A 196 17.05 8.12 23.37
C HIS A 196 17.46 6.66 23.66
N SER A 197 16.85 6.03 24.66
CA SER A 197 17.09 4.61 24.99
C SER A 197 16.66 3.65 23.88
N ILE A 198 15.64 4.00 23.08
CA ILE A 198 15.24 3.24 21.89
C ILE A 198 16.29 3.40 20.81
N LEU A 199 16.73 4.64 20.55
CA LEU A 199 17.78 4.92 19.55
C LEU A 199 19.08 4.18 19.87
N LEU A 200 19.53 4.21 21.11
CA LEU A 200 20.72 3.47 21.55
C LEU A 200 20.59 1.98 21.28
N ARG A 201 19.45 1.38 21.63
CA ARG A 201 19.20 -0.07 21.40
C ARG A 201 19.15 -0.43 19.91
N LEU A 202 18.59 0.44 19.06
CA LEU A 202 18.55 0.23 17.62
C LEU A 202 19.94 0.37 16.98
N ARG A 203 20.81 1.23 17.51
CA ARG A 203 22.17 1.48 16.98
C ARG A 203 23.23 0.47 17.47
N LEU A 204 23.09 -0.05 18.69
CA LEU A 204 24.09 -0.92 19.33
C LEU A 204 24.15 -2.36 18.76
N ARG A 205 23.26 -2.75 17.85
CA ARG A 205 23.23 -4.11 17.30
C ARG A 205 23.69 -4.13 15.86
N SER A 206 24.81 -4.80 15.60
CA SER A 206 25.41 -5.04 14.28
C SER A 206 24.59 -5.98 13.38
N HIS A 207 23.43 -6.45 13.86
CA HIS A 207 22.54 -7.40 13.19
C HIS A 207 21.11 -6.84 13.18
N PRO A 208 20.26 -7.23 12.21
CA PRO A 208 18.86 -6.83 12.16
C PRO A 208 18.24 -7.03 13.54
N VAL A 209 17.58 -6.00 14.06
CA VAL A 209 16.94 -6.09 15.36
C VAL A 209 15.85 -7.16 15.25
N LEU A 210 16.10 -8.36 15.79
CA LEU A 210 15.14 -9.48 15.81
C LEU A 210 13.81 -9.10 16.47
N TYR A 211 13.80 -8.03 17.29
CA TYR A 211 12.65 -7.55 18.06
C TYR A 211 12.60 -6.02 18.11
N PRO A 212 12.18 -5.35 17.03
CA PRO A 212 11.96 -3.91 17.07
C PRO A 212 10.88 -3.57 18.11
N PRO A 213 11.02 -2.46 18.85
CA PRO A 213 10.02 -2.05 19.83
C PRO A 213 8.69 -1.79 19.12
N SER A 214 7.58 -2.20 19.76
CA SER A 214 6.25 -1.83 19.30
C SER A 214 5.99 -0.36 19.59
N VAL A 215 5.25 0.30 18.71
CA VAL A 215 4.88 1.71 18.85
C VAL A 215 3.37 1.85 18.76
N SER A 216 2.77 2.60 19.67
CA SER A 216 1.37 2.99 19.59
C SER A 216 1.20 4.49 19.83
N VAL A 217 -0.03 4.96 19.73
CA VAL A 217 -0.43 6.34 20.00
C VAL A 217 -1.55 6.33 21.01
N LYS A 218 -1.43 7.18 22.02
CA LYS A 218 -2.41 7.40 23.06
C LYS A 218 -2.99 8.81 22.96
N THR A 219 -4.30 8.92 23.12
CA THR A 219 -4.98 10.22 23.24
C THR A 219 -4.83 10.78 24.65
N LYS A 220 -4.77 12.10 24.78
CA LYS A 220 -4.74 12.83 26.06
C LYS A 220 -6.09 13.47 26.34
N GLY A 221 -6.42 13.57 27.63
CA GLY A 221 -7.67 14.17 28.12
C GLY A 221 -8.60 13.16 28.79
N ARG A 222 -9.85 13.56 29.04
CA ARG A 222 -10.88 12.64 29.55
C ARG A 222 -11.17 11.57 28.50
N GLY A 223 -11.17 10.30 28.91
CA GLY A 223 -11.30 9.17 27.98
C GLY A 223 -10.03 8.88 27.17
N ALA A 224 -8.84 9.07 27.77
CA ALA A 224 -7.57 8.71 27.16
C ALA A 224 -7.54 7.22 26.78
N VAL A 225 -7.32 6.92 25.51
CA VAL A 225 -7.26 5.56 24.96
C VAL A 225 -5.93 5.40 24.24
N THR A 226 -5.28 4.26 24.48
CA THR A 226 -4.13 3.82 23.67
C THR A 226 -4.66 2.95 22.55
N LEU A 227 -4.35 3.30 21.31
CA LEU A 227 -4.73 2.47 20.17
C LEU A 227 -4.07 1.07 20.28
N PRO A 228 -4.75 0.00 19.86
CA PRO A 228 -4.07 -1.27 19.63
C PRO A 228 -2.99 -1.08 18.54
N SER A 229 -1.94 -1.90 18.58
CA SER A 229 -0.83 -1.75 17.66
C SER A 229 -0.25 -3.08 17.21
N VAL A 230 -0.14 -3.22 15.88
CA VAL A 230 0.70 -4.22 15.22
C VAL A 230 2.00 -3.60 14.71
N ALA A 231 2.15 -2.27 14.82
CA ALA A 231 3.31 -1.54 14.34
C ALA A 231 4.55 -1.78 15.21
N HIS A 232 5.64 -2.05 14.51
CA HIS A 232 6.99 -2.07 15.07
C HIS A 232 7.80 -0.94 14.45
N LEU A 233 8.71 -0.35 15.23
CA LEU A 233 9.57 0.71 14.74
C LEU A 233 10.62 0.14 13.76
N GLU A 234 10.39 0.34 12.47
CA GLU A 234 11.32 -0.04 11.41
C GLU A 234 12.48 0.95 11.35
N ALA A 235 13.71 0.44 11.44
CA ALA A 235 14.91 1.24 11.18
C ALA A 235 15.28 1.11 9.70
N LEU A 236 15.38 2.25 9.01
CA LEU A 236 15.86 2.26 7.63
C LEU A 236 17.33 1.83 7.58
N PRO A 237 17.71 0.95 6.63
CA PRO A 237 19.11 0.62 6.44
C PRO A 237 19.91 1.88 6.11
N PRO A 238 21.15 2.01 6.60
CA PRO A 238 21.99 3.14 6.24
C PRO A 238 22.15 3.18 4.71
N SER A 239 22.01 4.38 4.12
CA SER A 239 22.28 4.56 2.71
C SER A 239 23.72 4.12 2.42
N ARG A 240 23.90 3.12 1.56
CA ARG A 240 25.24 2.74 1.07
C ARG A 240 25.81 3.98 0.39
N ARG A 241 27.11 4.27 0.60
CA ARG A 241 27.84 5.41 0.00
C ARG A 241 27.84 5.47 -1.54
N GLN A 242 27.12 4.58 -2.22
CA GLN A 242 26.85 4.70 -3.65
C GLN A 242 26.00 5.95 -3.87
N GLY A 243 26.31 6.72 -4.92
CA GLY A 243 25.62 7.98 -5.22
C GLY A 243 24.10 7.80 -5.25
N ARG A 244 23.37 8.86 -4.92
CA ARG A 244 21.91 8.88 -5.04
C ARG A 244 21.54 8.69 -6.51
N HIS A 245 20.54 7.86 -6.76
CA HIS A 245 19.84 7.83 -8.04
C HIS A 245 19.25 9.22 -8.31
N THR A 246 19.37 9.68 -9.55
CA THR A 246 18.73 10.92 -10.00
C THR A 246 17.22 10.79 -9.91
N MET A 247 16.66 9.66 -10.37
CA MET A 247 15.22 9.45 -10.44
C MET A 247 14.81 8.07 -9.91
N CYS A 248 13.86 8.07 -9.00
CA CYS A 248 13.16 6.87 -8.55
C CYS A 248 11.66 7.01 -8.73
N VAL A 249 10.93 5.91 -8.69
CA VAL A 249 9.46 5.92 -8.69
C VAL A 249 8.91 5.17 -7.48
N CYS A 250 7.91 5.77 -6.85
CA CYS A 250 7.06 5.19 -5.83
C CYS A 250 5.66 4.97 -6.43
N THR A 251 5.13 3.77 -6.29
CA THR A 251 3.75 3.47 -6.70
C THR A 251 3.11 2.45 -5.76
N MET A 252 1.78 2.41 -5.72
CA MET A 252 1.01 1.43 -4.97
C MET A 252 0.18 0.61 -5.94
N VAL A 253 0.31 -0.70 -5.87
CA VAL A 253 -0.31 -1.63 -6.81
C VAL A 253 -1.21 -2.62 -6.09
N ARG A 254 -2.29 -2.99 -6.76
CA ARG A 254 -3.02 -4.22 -6.48
C ARG A 254 -3.37 -4.86 -7.80
N ASN A 255 -2.97 -6.11 -7.96
CA ASN A 255 -3.24 -6.92 -9.14
C ASN A 255 -2.84 -6.24 -10.46
N GLN A 256 -1.57 -5.84 -10.56
CA GLN A 256 -1.03 -5.16 -11.75
C GLN A 256 0.09 -5.97 -12.44
N ALA A 257 0.23 -7.26 -12.14
CA ALA A 257 1.33 -8.11 -12.64
C ALA A 257 1.50 -8.03 -14.16
N ARG A 258 0.39 -7.99 -14.89
CA ARG A 258 0.41 -7.93 -16.36
C ARG A 258 0.97 -6.63 -16.95
N PHE A 259 0.91 -5.52 -16.20
CA PHE A 259 1.29 -4.19 -16.70
C PHE A 259 2.69 -3.78 -16.22
N LEU A 260 3.16 -4.35 -15.12
CA LEU A 260 4.48 -4.06 -14.55
C LEU A 260 5.64 -4.23 -15.54
N PRO A 261 5.71 -5.27 -16.42
CA PRO A 261 6.80 -5.39 -17.38
C PRO A 261 6.92 -4.24 -18.34
N GLU A 262 5.85 -3.94 -19.08
CA GLU A 262 5.83 -2.81 -20.01
C GLU A 262 6.20 -1.50 -19.29
N TRP A 263 5.62 -1.26 -18.11
CA TRP A 263 5.82 -0.04 -17.35
C TRP A 263 7.25 0.13 -16.81
N ILE A 264 7.85 -0.92 -16.25
CA ILE A 264 9.22 -0.88 -15.71
C ILE A 264 10.25 -0.78 -16.84
N ILE A 265 10.13 -1.60 -17.89
CA ILE A 265 11.05 -1.59 -19.04
C ILE A 265 11.05 -0.21 -19.71
N TYR A 266 9.84 0.34 -19.94
CA TYR A 266 9.69 1.66 -20.54
C TYR A 266 10.35 2.76 -19.70
N HIS A 267 10.01 2.86 -18.42
CA HIS A 267 10.52 3.93 -17.56
C HIS A 267 12.02 3.78 -17.27
N SER A 268 12.55 2.55 -17.27
CA SER A 268 13.99 2.29 -17.19
C SER A 268 14.72 2.94 -18.38
N ARG A 269 14.21 2.76 -19.60
CA ARG A 269 14.77 3.38 -20.81
C ARG A 269 14.75 4.92 -20.76
N LEU A 270 13.74 5.50 -20.12
CA LEU A 270 13.65 6.95 -19.93
C LEU A 270 14.65 7.50 -18.91
N GLY A 271 15.19 6.66 -18.02
CA GLY A 271 16.14 7.07 -16.98
C GLY A 271 15.61 6.98 -15.55
N VAL A 272 14.53 6.22 -15.29
CA VAL A 272 14.20 5.80 -13.91
C VAL A 272 15.18 4.72 -13.49
N GLU A 273 15.79 4.87 -12.32
CA GLU A 273 16.89 4.00 -11.88
C GLU A 273 16.49 3.06 -10.76
N ARG A 274 15.37 3.32 -10.07
CA ARG A 274 14.89 2.51 -8.95
C ARG A 274 13.38 2.60 -8.72
N TRP A 275 12.78 1.47 -8.35
CA TRP A 275 11.35 1.36 -8.08
C TRP A 275 11.08 0.93 -6.64
N PHE A 276 10.09 1.57 -6.04
CA PHE A 276 9.51 1.22 -4.76
C PHE A 276 8.03 0.88 -4.99
N ILE A 277 7.75 -0.42 -5.10
CA ILE A 277 6.43 -0.96 -5.40
C ILE A 277 5.73 -1.34 -4.09
N TYR A 278 4.69 -0.61 -3.72
CA TYR A 278 3.87 -0.90 -2.55
C TYR A 278 2.75 -1.83 -2.97
N ASP A 279 2.90 -3.11 -2.65
CA ASP A 279 1.91 -4.13 -2.98
C ASP A 279 0.79 -4.13 -1.93
N ASN A 280 -0.37 -3.60 -2.33
CA ASN A 280 -1.60 -3.58 -1.55
C ASN A 280 -2.36 -4.90 -1.71
N ASP A 281 -1.67 -5.97 -1.34
CA ASP A 281 -2.25 -7.30 -1.15
C ASP A 281 -2.70 -7.94 -2.47
N SER A 282 -1.79 -8.02 -3.44
CA SER A 282 -2.04 -8.65 -4.74
C SER A 282 -2.15 -10.19 -4.66
N ASP A 283 -2.89 -10.75 -5.62
CA ASP A 283 -3.14 -12.18 -5.82
C ASP A 283 -2.95 -12.65 -7.28
N ASP A 284 -2.35 -11.82 -8.15
CA ASP A 284 -2.22 -12.05 -9.61
C ASP A 284 -0.77 -12.34 -10.07
N ASP A 285 0.06 -12.97 -9.24
CA ASP A 285 1.49 -13.20 -9.50
C ASP A 285 2.37 -11.94 -9.54
N THR A 286 1.89 -10.79 -9.06
CA THR A 286 2.70 -9.55 -8.93
C THR A 286 4.06 -9.81 -8.28
N GLU A 287 4.11 -10.67 -7.26
CA GLU A 287 5.35 -11.09 -6.63
C GLU A 287 6.34 -11.74 -7.62
N LYS A 288 5.91 -12.79 -8.31
CA LYS A 288 6.76 -13.53 -9.26
C LYS A 288 7.28 -12.63 -10.38
N VAL A 289 6.45 -11.70 -10.85
CA VAL A 289 6.84 -10.73 -11.88
C VAL A 289 7.90 -9.77 -11.36
N LEU A 290 7.76 -9.25 -10.13
CA LEU A 290 8.75 -8.34 -9.56
C LEU A 290 10.06 -9.06 -9.23
N GLU A 291 9.98 -10.30 -8.74
CA GLU A 291 11.15 -11.14 -8.49
C GLU A 291 11.92 -11.45 -9.78
N SER A 292 11.24 -11.81 -10.87
CA SER A 292 11.90 -12.09 -12.15
C SER A 292 12.61 -10.86 -12.73
N MET A 293 12.07 -9.66 -12.49
CA MET A 293 12.70 -8.41 -12.92
C MET A 293 13.93 -8.04 -12.11
N ASP A 294 13.89 -8.23 -10.79
CA ASP A 294 15.01 -7.95 -9.90
C ASP A 294 16.13 -9.01 -10.00
N MET A 295 15.78 -10.28 -10.25
CA MET A 295 16.73 -11.41 -10.41
C MET A 295 17.79 -11.17 -11.48
N SER A 296 17.43 -10.45 -12.54
CA SER A 296 18.37 -10.09 -13.61
C SER A 296 19.36 -8.98 -13.20
N SER A 297 19.15 -8.33 -12.04
CA SER A 297 19.78 -7.07 -11.61
C SER A 297 19.67 -5.93 -12.63
N ILE A 298 18.82 -6.08 -13.65
CA ILE A 298 18.60 -5.08 -14.69
C ILE A 298 17.74 -3.94 -14.14
N TYR A 299 16.76 -4.26 -13.30
CA TYR A 299 15.83 -3.29 -12.73
C TYR A 299 15.93 -3.32 -11.21
N ASN A 300 16.37 -2.22 -10.59
CA ASN A 300 16.48 -2.09 -9.13
C ASN A 300 15.08 -1.91 -8.52
N VAL A 301 14.37 -3.01 -8.30
CA VAL A 301 12.96 -3.01 -7.94
C VAL A 301 12.79 -3.56 -6.53
N THR A 302 12.15 -2.78 -5.67
CA THR A 302 11.84 -3.20 -4.29
C THR A 302 10.34 -3.34 -4.10
N ARG A 303 9.90 -4.53 -3.68
CA ARG A 303 8.53 -4.78 -3.27
C ARG A 303 8.37 -4.55 -1.76
N GLN A 304 7.42 -3.71 -1.40
CA GLN A 304 7.00 -3.46 -0.02
C GLN A 304 5.56 -3.96 0.15
N LEU A 305 5.36 -4.99 0.96
CA LEU A 305 4.01 -5.39 1.35
C LEU A 305 3.35 -4.25 2.15
N TRP A 306 2.17 -3.82 1.71
CA TRP A 306 1.41 -2.74 2.32
C TRP A 306 -0.09 -3.07 2.33
N PRO A 307 -0.52 -4.05 3.15
CA PRO A 307 -1.86 -4.63 3.04
C PRO A 307 -2.97 -3.69 3.55
N TRP A 308 -2.66 -2.48 4.02
CA TRP A 308 -3.57 -1.63 4.77
C TRP A 308 -4.65 -0.98 3.89
N VAL A 309 -5.91 -1.06 4.30
CA VAL A 309 -7.07 -0.54 3.54
C VAL A 309 -7.11 0.97 3.54
N LYS A 310 -7.34 1.61 2.38
CA LYS A 310 -7.47 3.08 2.25
C LYS A 310 -6.29 3.82 2.88
N THR A 311 -5.06 3.48 2.45
CA THR A 311 -3.81 4.02 3.02
C THR A 311 -2.83 4.49 1.93
N GLN A 312 -3.34 4.95 0.79
CA GLN A 312 -2.48 5.36 -0.33
C GLN A 312 -1.57 6.53 0.09
N GLU A 313 -2.12 7.55 0.76
CA GLU A 313 -1.38 8.71 1.21
C GLU A 313 -0.28 8.36 2.21
N THR A 314 -0.54 7.43 3.14
CA THR A 314 0.46 6.97 4.11
C THR A 314 1.48 6.02 3.50
N GLY A 315 1.08 5.17 2.55
CA GLY A 315 2.01 4.35 1.77
C GLY A 315 2.99 5.20 0.98
N PHE A 316 2.53 6.28 0.35
CA PHE A 316 3.39 7.25 -0.32
C PHE A 316 4.28 8.04 0.64
N ALA A 317 3.78 8.44 1.81
CA ALA A 317 4.62 9.04 2.85
C ALA A 317 5.72 8.08 3.34
N HIS A 318 5.39 6.81 3.57
CA HIS A 318 6.36 5.77 3.91
C HIS A 318 7.38 5.58 2.78
N CYS A 319 6.93 5.58 1.52
CA CYS A 319 7.80 5.48 0.34
C CYS A 319 8.77 6.66 0.23
N ALA A 320 8.29 7.88 0.41
CA ALA A 320 9.11 9.09 0.39
C ALA A 320 10.24 9.03 1.43
N LEU A 321 9.96 8.52 2.63
CA LEU A 321 10.95 8.34 3.68
C LEU A 321 12.01 7.29 3.30
N ARG A 322 11.59 6.13 2.78
CA ARG A 322 12.52 5.09 2.29
C ARG A 322 13.39 5.59 1.15
N ALA A 323 12.81 6.32 0.19
CA ALA A 323 13.48 6.81 -1.00
C ALA A 323 14.44 7.98 -0.70
N ARG A 324 14.22 8.74 0.39
CA ARG A 324 15.00 9.95 0.72
C ARG A 324 16.52 9.73 0.72
N GLY A 325 16.97 8.61 1.28
CA GLY A 325 18.40 8.28 1.36
C GLY A 325 19.01 7.78 0.05
N HIS A 326 18.20 7.52 -0.97
CA HIS A 326 18.62 6.83 -2.20
C HIS A 326 18.37 7.63 -3.47
N CYS A 327 17.48 8.61 -3.44
CA CYS A 327 16.94 9.25 -4.63
C CYS A 327 16.98 10.77 -4.48
N GLU A 328 17.41 11.47 -5.52
CA GLU A 328 17.29 12.93 -5.61
C GLU A 328 15.84 13.34 -5.88
N TRP A 329 15.24 12.73 -6.91
CA TRP A 329 13.86 12.93 -7.29
C TRP A 329 13.07 11.62 -7.18
N VAL A 330 11.80 11.73 -6.77
CA VAL A 330 10.88 10.61 -6.64
C VAL A 330 9.58 10.95 -7.35
N GLY A 331 9.25 10.19 -8.40
CA GLY A 331 7.95 10.25 -9.06
C GLY A 331 6.90 9.44 -8.31
N PHE A 332 5.71 10.01 -8.13
CA PHE A 332 4.53 9.31 -7.60
C PHE A 332 3.54 9.07 -8.75
N ILE A 333 3.78 8.00 -9.51
CA ILE A 333 3.16 7.73 -10.81
C ILE A 333 2.53 6.32 -10.76
N ASP A 334 1.32 6.17 -11.28
CA ASP A 334 0.61 4.89 -11.29
C ASP A 334 1.09 3.98 -12.44
N VAL A 335 0.82 2.67 -12.37
CA VAL A 335 1.30 1.68 -13.36
C VAL A 335 0.66 1.86 -14.74
N ASP A 336 -0.47 2.56 -14.82
CA ASP A 336 -1.13 2.95 -16.06
C ASP A 336 -0.73 4.34 -16.56
N GLU A 337 0.33 4.93 -16.00
CA GLU A 337 0.80 6.28 -16.31
C GLU A 337 2.22 6.27 -16.85
N PHE A 338 2.40 6.85 -18.04
CA PHE A 338 3.64 6.82 -18.79
C PHE A 338 4.14 8.24 -19.04
N LEU A 339 5.33 8.56 -18.53
CA LEU A 339 6.01 9.82 -18.83
C LEU A 339 6.31 9.88 -20.33
N TYR A 340 6.03 10.98 -21.00
CA TYR A 340 6.33 11.18 -22.41
C TYR A 340 7.01 12.54 -22.62
N LEU A 341 8.13 12.54 -23.35
CA LEU A 341 8.88 13.73 -23.73
C LEU A 341 8.70 13.95 -25.24
N PRO A 342 7.85 14.90 -25.67
CA PRO A 342 7.57 15.12 -27.10
C PRO A 342 8.75 15.68 -27.90
N THR A 343 9.81 16.10 -27.22
CA THR A 343 11.03 16.66 -27.83
C THR A 343 12.23 15.75 -27.59
N ASN A 344 13.38 16.07 -28.20
CA ASN A 344 14.62 15.31 -28.01
C ASN A 344 15.30 15.53 -26.65
N VAL A 345 14.64 16.18 -25.69
CA VAL A 345 15.14 16.37 -24.33
C VAL A 345 14.98 15.07 -23.55
N THR A 346 15.96 14.70 -22.73
CA THR A 346 15.86 13.51 -21.87
C THR A 346 15.27 13.85 -20.50
N LEU A 347 14.74 12.84 -19.79
CA LEU A 347 14.28 13.02 -18.42
C LEU A 347 15.40 13.56 -17.51
N HIS A 348 16.63 13.07 -17.67
CA HIS A 348 17.78 13.55 -16.92
C HIS A 348 18.12 15.02 -17.19
N ASP A 349 17.97 15.50 -18.43
CA ASP A 349 18.18 16.92 -18.75
C ASP A 349 17.17 17.81 -18.01
N VAL A 350 15.90 17.40 -18.02
CA VAL A 350 14.83 18.08 -17.27
C VAL A 350 15.17 18.10 -15.78
N LEU A 351 15.45 16.94 -15.19
CA LEU A 351 15.73 16.83 -13.76
C LEU A 351 16.98 17.63 -13.36
N ARG A 352 18.08 17.53 -14.12
CA ARG A 352 19.33 18.27 -13.87
C ARG A 352 19.12 19.79 -13.90
N ASN A 353 18.33 20.29 -14.84
CA ASN A 353 18.00 21.71 -14.92
C ASN A 353 17.25 22.20 -13.66
N TYR A 354 16.40 21.37 -13.07
CA TYR A 354 15.73 21.73 -11.83
C TYR A 354 16.60 21.45 -10.61
N SER A 355 17.46 20.43 -10.61
CA SER A 355 18.47 20.14 -9.58
C SER A 355 19.31 21.36 -9.21
N SER A 356 19.69 22.17 -10.21
CA SER A 356 20.43 23.43 -10.02
C SER A 356 19.61 24.56 -9.37
N LYS A 357 18.29 24.40 -9.22
CA LYS A 357 17.36 25.37 -8.62
C LYS A 357 16.96 24.92 -7.22
N PRO A 358 17.64 25.35 -6.14
CA PRO A 358 17.49 24.79 -4.79
C PRO A 358 16.12 25.02 -4.15
N ARG A 359 15.35 26.02 -4.62
CA ARG A 359 14.01 26.32 -4.11
C ARG A 359 12.91 25.46 -4.75
N ILE A 360 13.22 24.68 -5.79
CA ILE A 360 12.23 23.83 -6.47
C ILE A 360 12.24 22.44 -5.84
N GLY A 361 11.13 22.08 -5.22
CA GLY A 361 10.94 20.78 -4.55
C GLY A 361 9.98 19.84 -5.24
N GLU A 362 9.23 20.32 -6.24
CA GLU A 362 8.17 19.57 -6.91
C GLU A 362 8.06 20.00 -8.38
N LEU A 363 7.97 19.02 -9.29
CA LEU A 363 7.61 19.20 -10.69
C LEU A 363 6.23 18.58 -10.89
N ARG A 364 5.26 19.40 -11.32
CA ARG A 364 3.88 18.99 -11.59
C ARG A 364 3.70 18.76 -13.08
N ILE A 365 3.35 17.54 -13.45
CA ILE A 365 3.27 17.09 -14.84
C ILE A 365 1.81 16.87 -15.18
N ALA A 366 1.32 17.52 -16.23
CA ALA A 366 -0.06 17.36 -16.69
C ALA A 366 -0.28 15.94 -17.23
N CYS A 367 -1.48 15.40 -17.02
CA CYS A 367 -1.85 14.07 -17.49
C CYS A 367 -2.94 14.15 -18.55
N HIS A 368 -2.85 13.35 -19.60
CA HIS A 368 -3.92 13.14 -20.56
C HIS A 368 -4.50 11.74 -20.42
N SER A 369 -5.83 11.63 -20.32
CA SER A 369 -6.49 10.34 -20.16
C SER A 369 -6.81 9.67 -21.47
N PHE A 370 -6.25 8.47 -21.65
CA PHE A 370 -6.45 7.61 -22.81
C PHE A 370 -7.64 6.66 -22.61
N GLY A 371 -8.34 6.42 -23.71
CA GLY A 371 -9.49 5.54 -23.84
C GLY A 371 -9.20 4.23 -24.58
N PRO A 372 -10.21 3.36 -24.76
CA PRO A 372 -10.03 2.03 -25.31
C PRO A 372 -9.60 2.02 -26.79
N SER A 373 -9.68 3.15 -27.49
CA SER A 373 -9.16 3.31 -28.86
C SER A 373 -9.76 2.31 -29.86
N GLY A 374 -11.07 2.05 -29.75
CA GLY A 374 -11.80 1.09 -30.57
C GLY A 374 -11.60 -0.38 -30.16
N ARG A 375 -10.74 -0.67 -29.17
CA ARG A 375 -10.41 -2.03 -28.75
C ARG A 375 -11.48 -2.62 -27.83
N ARG A 376 -11.69 -3.93 -27.96
CA ARG A 376 -12.57 -4.75 -27.11
C ARG A 376 -11.78 -5.66 -26.17
N THR A 377 -10.60 -6.09 -26.59
CA THR A 377 -9.68 -6.93 -25.83
C THR A 377 -8.43 -6.15 -25.46
N VAL A 378 -7.71 -6.64 -24.46
CA VAL A 378 -6.41 -6.06 -24.08
C VAL A 378 -5.47 -6.19 -25.29
N PRO A 379 -4.83 -5.09 -25.73
CA PRO A 379 -3.86 -5.13 -26.83
C PRO A 379 -2.70 -6.05 -26.47
N SER A 380 -2.38 -7.03 -27.32
CA SER A 380 -1.21 -7.90 -27.12
C SER A 380 0.08 -7.11 -27.24
N GLU A 381 0.04 -5.99 -27.96
CA GLU A 381 1.18 -5.12 -28.16
C GLU A 381 1.58 -4.27 -26.94
N GLY A 382 0.73 -4.22 -25.90
CA GLY A 382 0.89 -3.35 -24.74
C GLY A 382 0.01 -2.11 -24.77
N VAL A 383 -0.09 -1.42 -23.64
CA VAL A 383 -0.96 -0.26 -23.46
C VAL A 383 -0.51 0.93 -24.30
N MET A 384 0.81 1.14 -24.43
CA MET A 384 1.34 2.30 -25.15
C MET A 384 1.08 2.24 -26.65
N ALA A 385 1.26 1.05 -27.23
CA ALA A 385 1.07 0.81 -28.66
C ALA A 385 -0.40 0.59 -29.03
N GLY A 386 -1.18 0.02 -28.10
CA GLY A 386 -2.56 -0.40 -28.35
C GLY A 386 -3.62 0.69 -28.17
N TYR A 387 -3.35 1.70 -27.33
CA TYR A 387 -4.29 2.79 -27.03
C TYR A 387 -3.77 4.15 -27.51
N THR A 388 -4.42 4.74 -28.51
CA THR A 388 -4.03 6.00 -29.18
C THR A 388 -5.14 7.05 -29.22
N CYS A 389 -6.24 6.83 -28.51
CA CYS A 389 -7.33 7.79 -28.37
C CYS A 389 -7.32 8.37 -26.96
N ARG A 390 -7.49 9.69 -26.83
CA ARG A 390 -7.59 10.35 -25.53
C ARG A 390 -8.60 11.48 -25.49
N LEU A 391 -8.88 11.95 -24.27
CA LEU A 391 -9.58 13.21 -24.03
C LEU A 391 -8.68 14.41 -24.38
N SER A 392 -9.31 15.49 -24.86
CA SER A 392 -8.63 16.73 -25.24
C SER A 392 -8.05 17.47 -24.04
N SER A 393 -8.87 17.62 -22.99
CA SER A 393 -8.52 18.33 -21.76
C SER A 393 -7.64 17.46 -20.87
N PRO A 394 -6.55 18.01 -20.30
CA PRO A 394 -5.76 17.28 -19.32
C PRO A 394 -6.53 17.09 -18.00
N GLU A 395 -6.21 16.01 -17.30
CA GLU A 395 -6.64 15.76 -15.92
C GLU A 395 -5.73 16.48 -14.91
N ARG A 396 -5.86 16.12 -13.62
CA ARG A 396 -4.96 16.56 -12.56
C ARG A 396 -3.54 16.05 -12.83
N HIS A 397 -2.56 16.78 -12.30
CA HIS A 397 -1.15 16.49 -12.47
C HIS A 397 -0.70 15.30 -11.61
N LYS A 398 0.44 14.71 -11.97
CA LYS A 398 1.28 13.90 -11.08
C LYS A 398 2.53 14.68 -10.73
N SER A 399 3.23 14.23 -9.69
CA SER A 399 4.40 14.96 -9.20
C SER A 399 5.65 14.12 -9.15
N ILE A 400 6.75 14.77 -9.50
CA ILE A 400 8.12 14.35 -9.19
C ILE A 400 8.64 15.29 -8.11
N VAL A 401 8.96 14.75 -6.92
CA VAL A 401 9.30 15.56 -5.74
C VAL A 401 10.69 15.25 -5.23
N ARG A 402 11.31 16.22 -4.55
CA ARG A 402 12.52 15.98 -3.74
C ARG A 402 12.13 15.53 -2.33
N PRO A 403 12.42 14.30 -1.92
CA PRO A 403 12.02 13.78 -0.62
C PRO A 403 12.68 14.54 0.57
N GLU A 404 13.80 15.23 0.35
CA GLU A 404 14.51 16.01 1.38
C GLU A 404 13.79 17.30 1.81
N VAL A 405 12.91 17.80 0.94
CA VAL A 405 12.30 19.13 1.09
C VAL A 405 10.79 19.03 1.38
N LEU A 406 10.30 17.82 1.60
CA LEU A 406 8.94 17.56 2.07
C LEU A 406 8.73 18.13 3.47
N ASN A 407 7.51 18.60 3.72
CA ASN A 407 7.09 19.07 5.03
C ASN A 407 7.22 17.93 6.07
N PRO A 408 7.69 18.20 7.30
CA PRO A 408 7.82 17.17 8.34
C PRO A 408 6.54 16.41 8.68
N SER A 409 5.37 17.01 8.46
CA SER A 409 4.04 16.38 8.63
C SER A 409 3.71 15.34 7.55
N LEU A 410 4.42 15.35 6.42
CA LEU A 410 4.22 14.46 5.26
C LEU A 410 2.80 14.48 4.68
N ILE A 411 2.04 15.56 4.94
CA ILE A 411 0.73 15.75 4.34
C ILE A 411 0.85 15.65 2.82
N ASN A 412 0.00 14.80 2.24
CA ASN A 412 -0.10 14.66 0.80
C ASN A 412 -1.55 14.41 0.38
N VAL A 413 -1.82 14.77 -0.88
CA VAL A 413 -3.09 14.48 -1.54
C VAL A 413 -2.78 13.55 -2.72
N VAL A 414 -2.41 12.33 -2.34
CA VAL A 414 -1.98 11.25 -3.22
C VAL A 414 -0.69 11.60 -3.97
N HIS A 415 -0.76 12.29 -5.11
CA HIS A 415 0.40 12.49 -5.98
C HIS A 415 1.15 13.80 -5.72
N HIS A 416 0.77 14.63 -4.75
CA HIS A 416 1.54 15.80 -4.35
C HIS A 416 1.67 15.92 -2.83
N PHE A 417 2.82 16.41 -2.39
CA PHE A 417 3.15 16.59 -0.98
C PHE A 417 3.18 18.07 -0.63
N HIS A 418 2.84 18.38 0.61
CA HIS A 418 3.19 19.67 1.18
C HIS A 418 4.72 19.76 1.30
N LEU A 419 5.29 20.87 0.85
CA LEU A 419 6.73 21.15 0.93
C LEU A 419 7.05 21.95 2.20
N LYS A 420 8.35 22.01 2.55
CA LYS A 420 8.86 22.93 3.58
C LYS A 420 8.65 24.39 3.15
N ASP A 421 8.55 25.28 4.15
CA ASP A 421 8.42 26.71 3.91
C ASP A 421 9.55 27.24 3.02
N GLY A 422 9.20 28.10 2.07
CA GLY A 422 10.13 28.67 1.08
C GLY A 422 10.40 27.79 -0.15
N MET A 423 9.99 26.52 -0.12
CA MET A 423 10.07 25.63 -1.30
C MET A 423 8.87 25.81 -2.21
N ARG A 424 9.08 25.55 -3.50
CA ARG A 424 8.10 25.80 -4.57
C ARG A 424 7.95 24.60 -5.49
N TYR A 425 6.79 24.51 -6.11
CA TYR A 425 6.54 23.63 -7.25
C TYR A 425 6.68 24.41 -8.57
N VAL A 426 6.89 23.68 -9.65
CA VAL A 426 6.82 24.19 -11.03
C VAL A 426 5.84 23.33 -11.81
N ASN A 427 4.94 23.96 -12.57
CA ASN A 427 4.12 23.25 -13.54
C ASN A 427 4.94 23.08 -14.82
N MET A 428 5.08 21.84 -15.27
CA MET A 428 5.82 21.50 -16.49
C MET A 428 5.06 21.93 -17.73
N GLU A 429 5.77 22.48 -18.70
CA GLU A 429 5.24 22.74 -20.04
C GLU A 429 4.94 21.40 -20.73
N LYS A 430 3.76 21.31 -21.37
CA LYS A 430 3.26 20.05 -21.94
C LYS A 430 4.09 19.58 -23.13
N GLU A 431 4.71 20.52 -23.81
CA GLU A 431 5.62 20.31 -24.93
C GLU A 431 6.94 19.69 -24.47
N LEU A 432 7.30 19.84 -23.19
CA LEU A 432 8.53 19.31 -22.61
C LEU A 432 8.32 17.95 -21.95
N LEU A 433 7.30 17.83 -21.08
CA LEU A 433 7.04 16.62 -20.31
C LEU A 433 5.55 16.51 -19.98
N VAL A 434 4.95 15.38 -20.34
CA VAL A 434 3.54 15.06 -20.09
C VAL A 434 3.40 13.62 -19.62
N ILE A 435 2.26 13.26 -19.04
CA ILE A 435 1.92 11.88 -18.70
C ILE A 435 0.75 11.42 -19.56
N ASN A 436 0.92 10.27 -20.21
CA ASN A 436 -0.16 9.53 -20.83
C ASN A 436 -0.74 8.57 -19.78
N HIS A 437 -1.97 8.82 -19.36
CA HIS A 437 -2.67 8.05 -18.34
C HIS A 437 -3.70 7.14 -19.01
N TYR A 438 -3.40 5.85 -19.11
CA TYR A 438 -4.26 4.80 -19.67
C TYR A 438 -5.35 4.38 -18.70
N LYS A 439 -6.17 5.37 -18.33
CA LYS A 439 -7.22 5.31 -17.32
C LYS A 439 -8.39 4.43 -17.75
N TYR A 440 -8.85 4.61 -18.99
CA TYR A 440 -10.07 3.99 -19.52
C TYR A 440 -9.71 2.89 -20.53
N GLN A 441 -9.00 1.87 -20.07
CA GLN A 441 -8.68 0.70 -20.91
C GLN A 441 -9.95 -0.09 -21.29
N VAL A 442 -9.78 -1.22 -21.99
CA VAL A 442 -10.90 -2.12 -22.30
C VAL A 442 -11.67 -2.54 -21.05
N TRP A 443 -12.96 -2.82 -21.23
CA TRP A 443 -13.89 -3.03 -20.11
C TRP A 443 -13.44 -4.10 -19.13
N GLN A 444 -12.86 -5.21 -19.62
CA GLN A 444 -12.36 -6.29 -18.79
C GLN A 444 -11.33 -5.83 -17.76
N VAL A 445 -10.49 -4.83 -18.08
CA VAL A 445 -9.53 -4.25 -17.14
C VAL A 445 -10.19 -3.16 -16.31
N PHE A 446 -10.96 -2.28 -16.96
CA PHE A 446 -11.58 -1.15 -16.29
C PHE A 446 -12.57 -1.56 -15.19
N LYS A 447 -13.31 -2.66 -15.38
CA LYS A 447 -14.28 -3.17 -14.40
C LYS A 447 -13.63 -3.51 -13.05
N GLU A 448 -12.38 -3.98 -13.04
CA GLU A 448 -11.66 -4.31 -11.81
C GLU A 448 -11.36 -3.04 -11.01
N LYS A 449 -10.92 -1.97 -11.69
CA LYS A 449 -10.78 -0.63 -11.11
C LYS A 449 -12.12 -0.08 -10.63
N PHE A 450 -13.22 -0.42 -11.30
CA PHE A 450 -14.58 0.01 -10.95
C PHE A 450 -15.08 -0.66 -9.65
N TYR A 451 -14.93 -1.98 -9.52
CA TYR A 451 -15.37 -2.73 -8.32
C TYR A 451 -14.64 -2.32 -7.05
N ARG A 452 -13.35 -2.00 -7.16
CA ARG A 452 -12.47 -1.76 -6.02
C ARG A 452 -12.05 -0.29 -5.93
N ARG A 453 -12.89 0.69 -6.28
CA ARG A 453 -12.55 2.10 -6.04
C ARG A 453 -12.40 2.38 -4.55
N VAL A 454 -11.17 2.20 -4.08
CA VAL A 454 -10.64 2.60 -2.79
C VAL A 454 -10.03 3.99 -2.96
N ALA A 455 -10.83 4.95 -3.43
CA ALA A 455 -10.43 6.35 -3.30
C ALA A 455 -10.85 6.82 -1.91
N THR A 456 -9.95 7.49 -1.19
CA THR A 456 -10.22 8.14 0.10
C THR A 456 -11.36 9.16 0.04
N TYR A 457 -11.78 9.57 -1.16
CA TYR A 457 -12.74 10.66 -1.39
C TYR A 457 -14.04 10.24 -2.08
N VAL A 458 -14.22 8.96 -2.44
CA VAL A 458 -15.45 8.52 -3.13
C VAL A 458 -16.26 7.64 -2.19
N VAL A 459 -17.47 8.10 -1.88
CA VAL A 459 -18.53 7.30 -1.23
C VAL A 459 -18.66 5.98 -1.99
N ASP A 460 -18.91 4.87 -1.29
CA ASP A 460 -19.08 3.54 -1.90
C ASP A 460 -19.80 3.65 -3.26
N TRP A 461 -19.16 3.13 -4.31
CA TRP A 461 -19.65 3.28 -5.69
C TRP A 461 -21.04 2.68 -5.88
N GLN A 462 -21.48 1.81 -4.98
CA GLN A 462 -22.83 1.25 -4.93
C GLN A 462 -23.89 2.25 -4.46
N ILE A 463 -23.47 3.38 -3.87
CA ILE A 463 -24.36 4.43 -3.37
C ILE A 463 -24.61 5.45 -4.49
N GLU A 464 -25.87 5.81 -4.71
CA GLU A 464 -26.31 6.79 -5.73
C GLU A 464 -25.99 8.26 -5.39
N GLU A 465 -25.06 8.50 -4.47
CA GLU A 465 -24.57 9.85 -4.15
C GLU A 465 -23.45 10.27 -5.10
N ASN A 466 -23.47 11.55 -5.52
CA ASN A 466 -22.42 12.16 -6.33
C ASN A 466 -22.14 11.47 -7.68
N VAL A 467 -23.16 10.92 -8.34
CA VAL A 467 -23.06 10.26 -9.67
C VAL A 467 -22.37 11.15 -10.72
N GLY A 468 -22.56 12.47 -10.64
CA GLY A 468 -21.93 13.46 -11.51
C GLY A 468 -20.55 13.98 -11.08
N SER A 469 -19.93 13.41 -10.04
CA SER A 469 -18.58 13.81 -9.63
C SER A 469 -17.56 13.54 -10.73
N LYS A 470 -16.59 14.45 -10.90
CA LYS A 470 -15.41 14.24 -11.75
C LYS A 470 -14.59 13.00 -11.35
N ASP A 471 -14.78 12.52 -10.13
CA ASP A 471 -14.12 11.32 -9.63
C ASP A 471 -14.79 10.04 -10.14
N ARG A 472 -16.03 10.10 -10.69
CA ARG A 472 -16.72 8.98 -11.35
C ARG A 472 -16.39 8.91 -12.83
N ALA A 473 -16.39 7.69 -13.37
CA ALA A 473 -16.24 7.53 -14.81
C ALA A 473 -17.48 8.06 -15.53
N PRO A 474 -17.33 9.02 -16.47
CA PRO A 474 -18.46 9.65 -17.11
C PRO A 474 -19.40 8.65 -17.78
N GLY A 475 -20.70 8.76 -17.49
CA GLY A 475 -21.73 7.94 -18.09
C GLY A 475 -21.73 6.47 -17.65
N LEU A 476 -21.14 6.15 -16.49
CA LEU A 476 -21.34 4.87 -15.79
C LEU A 476 -22.22 5.08 -14.55
N GLY A 477 -23.24 4.24 -14.41
CA GLY A 477 -24.08 4.19 -13.21
C GLY A 477 -23.38 3.51 -12.03
N THR A 478 -24.16 3.00 -11.08
CA THR A 478 -23.67 2.28 -9.88
C THR A 478 -23.46 0.78 -10.12
N LYS A 479 -23.55 0.28 -11.35
CA LYS A 479 -23.38 -1.14 -11.68
C LYS A 479 -22.25 -1.32 -12.69
N ALA A 480 -21.47 -2.38 -12.49
CA ALA A 480 -20.40 -2.79 -13.39
C ALA A 480 -20.96 -3.53 -14.63
N VAL A 481 -21.74 -2.82 -15.44
CA VAL A 481 -22.24 -3.31 -16.74
C VAL A 481 -21.53 -2.57 -17.86
N GLU A 482 -20.99 -3.31 -18.83
CA GLU A 482 -20.29 -2.72 -19.98
C GLU A 482 -21.25 -1.89 -20.85
N PRO A 483 -20.98 -0.60 -21.09
CA PRO A 483 -21.71 0.16 -22.08
C PRO A 483 -21.43 -0.36 -23.49
N SER A 484 -22.47 -0.44 -24.34
CA SER A 484 -22.33 -0.94 -25.72
C SER A 484 -21.38 -0.10 -26.59
N ASP A 485 -21.18 1.16 -26.23
CA ASP A 485 -20.28 2.11 -26.88
C ASP A 485 -18.90 2.23 -26.21
N TRP A 486 -18.62 1.47 -25.13
CA TRP A 486 -17.37 1.58 -24.36
C TRP A 486 -16.11 1.61 -25.24
N PRO A 487 -15.92 0.72 -26.25
CA PRO A 487 -14.73 0.72 -27.09
C PRO A 487 -14.47 2.07 -27.81
N ARG A 488 -15.50 2.88 -28.04
CA ARG A 488 -15.42 4.16 -28.76
C ARG A 488 -15.43 5.38 -27.84
N ARG A 489 -15.56 5.21 -26.52
CA ARG A 489 -15.55 6.33 -25.57
C ARG A 489 -14.15 6.93 -25.40
N PHE A 490 -14.11 8.17 -24.92
CA PHE A 490 -12.89 8.90 -24.57
C PHE A 490 -11.89 9.08 -25.73
N CYS A 491 -12.36 9.15 -26.97
CA CYS A 491 -11.56 9.42 -28.17
C CYS A 491 -11.91 10.77 -28.79
N GLU A 492 -11.43 11.86 -28.17
CA GLU A 492 -11.58 13.22 -28.71
C GLU A 492 -10.38 13.62 -29.58
N VAL A 493 -9.20 13.13 -29.22
CA VAL A 493 -7.95 13.35 -29.95
C VAL A 493 -7.32 12.00 -30.26
N HIS A 494 -6.94 11.80 -31.52
CA HIS A 494 -6.07 10.72 -31.93
C HIS A 494 -4.62 11.13 -31.67
N ASP A 495 -3.96 10.48 -30.73
CA ASP A 495 -2.63 10.79 -30.23
C ASP A 495 -1.74 9.55 -30.31
N THR A 496 -0.81 9.56 -31.26
CA THR A 496 0.14 8.46 -31.51
C THR A 496 1.55 8.76 -31.01
N GLY A 497 1.81 9.92 -30.41
CA GLY A 497 3.18 10.38 -30.17
C GLY A 497 4.01 9.39 -29.35
N LEU A 498 3.43 8.85 -28.27
CA LEU A 498 4.10 7.83 -27.45
C LEU A 498 4.22 6.48 -28.18
N LYS A 499 3.18 6.06 -28.92
CA LYS A 499 3.22 4.84 -29.74
C LYS A 499 4.36 4.90 -30.74
N ASP A 500 4.47 6.00 -31.49
CA ASP A 500 5.46 6.18 -32.55
C ASP A 500 6.88 6.19 -31.95
N TRP A 501 7.06 6.85 -30.81
CA TRP A 501 8.33 6.81 -30.09
C TRP A 501 8.70 5.41 -29.61
N VAL A 502 7.75 4.67 -29.01
CA VAL A 502 7.96 3.28 -28.55
C VAL A 502 8.32 2.37 -29.72
N SER A 503 7.65 2.52 -30.85
CA SER A 503 7.95 1.75 -32.06
C SER A 503 9.38 1.94 -32.53
N VAL A 504 9.92 3.16 -32.46
CA VAL A 504 11.32 3.43 -32.83
C VAL A 504 12.31 2.95 -31.75
N ALA A 505 11.94 3.10 -30.47
CA ALA A 505 12.86 2.90 -29.36
C ALA A 505 13.02 1.43 -28.93
N PHE A 506 12.00 0.59 -29.15
CA PHE A 506 11.92 -0.74 -28.52
C PHE A 506 11.64 -1.91 -29.46
N VAL A 507 11.11 -1.67 -30.66
CA VAL A 507 10.79 -2.78 -31.58
C VAL A 507 12.07 -3.47 -31.99
N ASP A 508 12.12 -4.78 -31.78
CA ASP A 508 13.22 -5.61 -32.26
C ASP A 508 13.22 -5.62 -33.80
N PRO A 509 14.33 -5.27 -34.47
CA PRO A 509 14.38 -5.15 -35.93
C PRO A 509 14.30 -6.50 -36.66
N HIS A 510 14.51 -7.62 -35.96
CA HIS A 510 14.46 -8.97 -36.51
C HIS A 510 13.07 -9.60 -36.34
N THR A 511 12.46 -9.47 -35.16
CA THR A 511 11.17 -10.10 -34.84
C THR A 511 9.97 -9.16 -35.03
N GLY A 512 10.19 -7.85 -34.98
CA GLY A 512 9.12 -6.85 -34.99
C GLY A 512 8.33 -6.78 -33.67
N LEU A 513 8.79 -7.47 -32.62
CA LEU A 513 8.13 -7.56 -31.31
C LEU A 513 8.68 -6.51 -30.33
N LEU A 514 7.85 -6.15 -29.34
CA LEU A 514 8.28 -5.32 -28.22
C LEU A 514 8.79 -6.20 -27.07
N PRO A 515 9.70 -5.72 -26.21
CA PRO A 515 10.34 -6.55 -25.17
C PRO A 515 9.38 -7.12 -24.11
N TRP A 516 8.17 -6.57 -24.01
CA TRP A 516 7.12 -7.03 -23.11
C TRP A 516 6.05 -7.88 -23.80
N HIS A 517 6.22 -8.17 -25.10
CA HIS A 517 5.43 -9.23 -25.73
C HIS A 517 5.82 -10.55 -25.07
N LYS A 518 4.83 -11.25 -24.54
CA LYS A 518 5.06 -12.62 -24.08
C LYS A 518 5.26 -13.47 -25.33
N GLU A 519 6.45 -14.02 -25.52
CA GLU A 519 6.54 -15.27 -26.28
C GLU A 519 5.65 -16.29 -25.55
N GLU A 520 4.88 -17.08 -26.28
CA GLU A 520 3.96 -18.09 -25.73
C GLU A 520 4.67 -19.20 -24.90
N GLU A 521 5.95 -19.04 -24.58
CA GLU A 521 6.82 -20.02 -23.93
C GLU A 521 6.62 -20.18 -22.41
N PHE A 522 5.71 -19.43 -21.77
CA PHE A 522 5.41 -19.61 -20.34
C PHE A 522 4.39 -20.71 -20.01
N ASP A 523 3.85 -21.42 -21.01
CA ASP A 523 2.91 -22.55 -20.81
C ASP A 523 3.57 -23.95 -20.94
N LEU A 524 4.88 -24.05 -21.16
CA LEU A 524 5.58 -25.34 -21.36
C LEU A 524 6.20 -25.99 -20.10
N ILE A 525 6.05 -25.41 -18.91
CA ILE A 525 6.58 -26.01 -17.65
C ILE A 525 5.53 -26.85 -16.89
N HIS A 526 4.32 -27.05 -17.43
CA HIS A 526 3.29 -27.90 -16.81
C HIS A 526 3.01 -29.25 -17.50
N HIS A 527 3.91 -29.73 -18.38
CA HIS A 527 3.74 -31.02 -19.07
C HIS A 527 4.90 -32.02 -18.90
N PHE A 528 5.64 -31.94 -17.78
CA PHE A 528 6.47 -33.06 -17.33
C PHE A 528 6.34 -33.19 -15.82
N ASP A 529 5.28 -33.88 -15.40
CA ASP A 529 5.27 -34.85 -14.29
C ASP A 529 3.85 -35.42 -14.20
N ALA A 530 3.63 -36.49 -14.97
CA ALA A 530 2.53 -37.44 -14.84
C ALA A 530 3.12 -38.80 -14.42
#